data_AF-A0A3B1DXV7-F1
#
_entry.id   AF-A0A3B1DXV7-F1
#
_cell.length_a   1.000
_cell.length_b   1.000
_cell.length_c   1.000
_cell.angle_alpha   90.00
_cell.angle_beta   90.00
_cell.angle_gamma   90.00
#
_symmetry.space_group_name_H-M   'P 1'
#
loop_
_entity.id
_entity.type
_entity.pdbx_description
1 polymer ?
#
loop_
_entity_poly.entity_id
_entity_poly.type
_entity_poly.pdbx_seq_one_letter_code
_entity_poly.pdbx_strand_id
1 'polypeptide(L)'
;MTPTPSTPPLPTRSTTGRVLRLLFQGAGFVIGLALLGWCVRVALSPENREQLAKLSEASLGQVAALLGLSATTLLLNGVFFWITLRPVKRVPLVDHVAINALCTFLAFLPFKIGALTRVAINNRRDGVPILTIGAWYGCMFAVMLAAYLPAMGASMWRGGVDGLWWVACLGGV
;
A
#
# COMPACT_ATOMS: atom_id res chain seq x y z
N MET A 1 -19.96 56.83 5.39
CA MET A 1 -20.62 55.51 5.44
C MET A 1 -19.86 54.59 4.51
N THR A 2 -19.01 53.73 5.05
CA THR A 2 -18.21 52.75 4.28
C THR A 2 -19.07 51.52 3.99
N PRO A 3 -19.15 51.05 2.73
CA PRO A 3 -19.95 49.86 2.40
C PRO A 3 -19.28 48.61 2.99
N THR A 4 -20.05 47.81 3.70
CA THR A 4 -19.63 46.51 4.23
C THR A 4 -19.36 45.53 3.07
N PRO A 5 -18.27 44.74 3.13
CA PRO A 5 -17.98 43.75 2.10
C PRO A 5 -19.04 42.65 2.15
N SER A 6 -19.71 42.43 1.02
CA SER A 6 -20.65 41.32 0.83
C SER A 6 -19.90 40.00 0.92
N THR A 7 -20.20 39.21 1.93
CA THR A 7 -19.71 37.84 2.07
C THR A 7 -20.21 37.01 0.88
N PRO A 8 -19.33 36.36 0.10
CA PRO A 8 -19.77 35.51 -1.00
C PRO A 8 -20.58 34.32 -0.46
N PRO A 9 -21.64 33.88 -1.18
CA PRO A 9 -22.45 32.74 -0.76
C PRO A 9 -21.58 31.48 -0.69
N LEU A 10 -21.73 30.72 0.40
CA LEU A 10 -21.04 29.45 0.58
C LEU A 10 -21.42 28.49 -0.56
N PRO A 11 -20.45 27.83 -1.21
CA PRO A 11 -20.76 26.88 -2.29
C PRO A 11 -21.63 25.74 -1.77
N THR A 12 -22.84 25.65 -2.30
CA THR A 12 -23.79 24.56 -2.06
C THR A 12 -23.25 23.29 -2.74
N ARG A 13 -22.61 22.41 -1.96
CA ARG A 13 -22.18 21.09 -2.46
C ARG A 13 -23.41 20.32 -2.95
N SER A 14 -23.43 19.95 -4.23
CA SER A 14 -24.58 19.26 -4.83
C SER A 14 -24.85 17.91 -4.15
N THR A 15 -26.10 17.68 -3.76
CA THR A 15 -26.56 16.46 -3.12
C THR A 15 -26.35 15.24 -4.04
N THR A 16 -26.51 15.43 -5.35
CA THR A 16 -26.30 14.42 -6.38
C THR A 16 -24.87 13.87 -6.39
N GLY A 17 -23.86 14.72 -6.26
CA GLY A 17 -22.46 14.29 -6.18
C GLY A 17 -22.15 13.47 -4.92
N ARG A 18 -22.85 13.75 -3.82
CA ARG A 18 -22.73 13.00 -2.56
C ARG A 18 -23.35 11.61 -2.67
N VAL A 19 -24.54 11.51 -3.25
CA VAL A 19 -25.25 10.23 -3.46
C VAL A 19 -24.48 9.33 -4.42
N LEU A 20 -24.01 9.85 -5.55
CA LEU A 20 -23.23 9.08 -6.52
C LEU A 20 -21.95 8.52 -5.88
N ARG A 21 -21.25 9.33 -5.07
CA ARG A 21 -20.06 8.88 -4.33
C ARG A 21 -20.38 7.77 -3.33
N LEU A 22 -21.48 7.88 -2.60
CA LEU A 22 -21.94 6.85 -1.67
C LEU A 22 -22.26 5.53 -2.39
N LEU A 23 -22.90 5.60 -3.55
CA LEU A 23 -23.20 4.43 -4.37
C LEU A 23 -21.93 3.75 -4.87
N PHE A 24 -20.97 4.50 -5.42
CA PHE A 24 -19.69 3.94 -5.85
C PHE A 24 -18.90 3.33 -4.69
N GLN A 25 -18.90 3.99 -3.52
CA GLN A 25 -18.22 3.48 -2.34
C GLN A 25 -18.90 2.20 -1.80
N GLY A 26 -20.23 2.17 -1.78
CA GLY A 26 -21.01 1.00 -1.40
C GLY A 26 -20.81 -0.17 -2.35
N ALA A 27 -20.89 0.07 -3.66
CA ALA A 27 -20.64 -0.94 -4.67
C ALA A 27 -19.21 -1.51 -4.57
N GLY A 28 -18.19 -0.65 -4.46
CA GLY A 28 -16.81 -1.08 -4.27
C GLY A 28 -16.60 -1.89 -2.98
N PHE A 29 -17.29 -1.53 -1.90
CA PHE A 29 -17.25 -2.29 -0.64
C PHE A 29 -17.87 -3.67 -0.79
N VAL A 30 -19.05 -3.78 -1.40
CA VAL A 30 -19.74 -5.06 -1.65
C VAL A 30 -18.91 -5.95 -2.58
N ILE A 31 -18.37 -5.39 -3.66
CA ILE A 31 -17.48 -6.11 -4.57
C ILE A 31 -16.23 -6.61 -3.83
N GLY A 32 -15.62 -5.76 -3.01
CA GLY A 32 -14.45 -6.15 -2.20
C GLY A 32 -14.76 -7.30 -1.24
N LEU A 33 -15.91 -7.26 -0.55
CA LEU A 33 -16.35 -8.35 0.31
C LEU A 33 -16.65 -9.63 -0.47
N ALA A 34 -17.27 -9.52 -1.64
CA ALA A 34 -17.56 -10.67 -2.49
C ALA A 34 -16.26 -11.33 -2.99
N LEU A 35 -15.28 -10.53 -3.42
CA LEU A 35 -13.95 -11.02 -3.82
C LEU A 35 -13.21 -11.66 -2.63
N LEU A 36 -13.29 -11.08 -1.44
CA LEU A 36 -12.68 -11.67 -0.25
C LEU A 36 -13.33 -13.03 0.09
N GLY A 37 -14.67 -13.09 0.08
CA GLY A 37 -15.40 -14.34 0.29
C GLY A 37 -15.07 -15.40 -0.76
N TRP A 38 -14.90 -14.98 -2.01
CA TRP A 38 -14.42 -15.84 -3.09
C TRP A 38 -13.01 -16.37 -2.81
N CYS A 39 -12.05 -15.51 -2.44
CA CYS A 39 -10.70 -15.92 -2.08
C CYS A 39 -10.67 -16.91 -0.91
N VAL A 40 -11.50 -16.70 0.12
CA VAL A 40 -11.62 -17.63 1.25
C VAL A 40 -12.18 -18.97 0.79
N ARG A 41 -13.21 -18.96 -0.06
CA ARG A 41 -13.79 -20.18 -0.64
C ARG A 41 -12.76 -20.95 -1.47
N VAL A 42 -11.96 -20.26 -2.29
CA VAL A 42 -10.88 -20.86 -3.07
C VAL A 42 -9.79 -21.42 -2.16
N ALA A 43 -9.36 -20.67 -1.14
CA ALA A 43 -8.34 -21.11 -0.20
C ALA A 43 -8.77 -22.35 0.61
N LEU A 44 -10.06 -22.45 0.96
CA LEU A 44 -10.61 -23.57 1.73
C LEU A 44 -11.18 -24.71 0.86
N SER A 45 -10.97 -24.64 -0.45
CA SER A 45 -11.37 -25.71 -1.38
C SER A 45 -10.64 -27.02 -1.07
N PRO A 46 -11.23 -28.18 -1.39
CA PRO A 46 -10.65 -29.49 -1.06
C PRO A 46 -9.20 -29.66 -1.57
N GLU A 47 -8.91 -29.20 -2.78
CA GLU A 47 -7.57 -29.26 -3.37
C GLU A 47 -6.52 -28.43 -2.61
N ASN A 48 -6.93 -27.28 -2.05
CA ASN A 48 -6.04 -26.40 -1.29
C ASN A 48 -5.93 -26.79 0.19
N ARG A 49 -6.90 -27.53 0.74
CA ARG A 49 -6.86 -28.00 2.13
C ARG A 49 -5.67 -28.90 2.41
N GLU A 50 -5.30 -29.78 1.48
CA GLU A 50 -4.10 -30.61 1.61
C GLU A 50 -2.82 -29.76 1.62
N GLN A 51 -2.76 -28.70 0.82
CA GLN A 51 -1.63 -27.77 0.83
C GLN A 51 -1.56 -26.97 2.14
N LEU A 52 -2.70 -26.56 2.68
CA LEU A 52 -2.79 -25.91 3.99
C LEU A 52 -2.38 -26.87 5.12
N ALA A 53 -2.74 -28.15 5.04
CA ALA A 53 -2.31 -29.15 6.01
C ALA A 53 -0.77 -29.29 6.04
N LYS A 54 -0.12 -29.25 4.88
CA LYS A 54 1.36 -29.25 4.77
C LYS A 54 2.02 -28.04 5.42
N LEU A 55 1.33 -26.90 5.55
CA LEU A 55 1.86 -25.74 6.28
C LEU A 55 2.01 -26.03 7.79
N SER A 56 1.22 -26.96 8.33
CA SER A 56 1.35 -27.37 9.73
C SER A 56 2.60 -28.24 9.98
N GLU A 57 3.14 -28.85 8.92
CA GLU A 57 4.39 -29.63 8.95
C GLU A 57 5.65 -28.77 8.73
N ALA A 58 5.50 -27.44 8.59
CA ALA A 58 6.62 -26.54 8.35
C ALA A 58 7.68 -26.65 9.47
N SER A 59 8.94 -26.75 9.07
CA SER A 59 10.03 -26.86 10.05
C SER A 59 10.21 -25.54 10.80
N LEU A 60 10.69 -25.63 12.05
CA LEU A 60 10.94 -24.46 12.89
C LEU A 60 11.92 -23.47 12.22
N GLY A 61 12.86 -23.99 11.41
CA GLY A 61 13.78 -23.19 10.60
C GLY A 61 13.09 -22.40 9.48
N GLN A 62 12.09 -22.98 8.81
CA GLN A 62 11.32 -22.27 7.78
C GLN A 62 10.47 -21.15 8.37
N VAL A 63 9.84 -21.40 9.52
CA VAL A 63 9.08 -20.37 10.25
C VAL A 63 10.01 -19.25 10.71
N ALA A 64 11.17 -19.59 11.30
CA ALA A 64 12.17 -18.61 11.71
C ALA A 64 12.71 -17.80 10.53
N ALA A 65 12.99 -18.44 9.39
CA ALA A 65 13.43 -17.76 8.17
C ALA A 65 12.35 -16.83 7.62
N LEU A 66 11.08 -17.25 7.60
CA LEU A 66 9.96 -16.43 7.16
C LEU A 66 9.77 -15.20 8.05
N LEU A 67 9.80 -15.39 9.37
CA LEU A 67 9.71 -14.30 10.35
C LEU A 67 10.91 -13.37 10.23
N GLY A 68 12.12 -13.92 10.08
CA GLY A 68 13.35 -13.17 9.88
C GLY A 68 13.29 -12.32 8.62
N LEU A 69 12.97 -12.91 7.47
CA LEU A 69 12.82 -12.19 6.20
C LEU A 69 11.73 -11.12 6.26
N SER A 70 10.60 -11.40 6.92
CA SER A 70 9.52 -10.44 7.11
C SER A 70 9.97 -9.26 7.98
N ALA A 71 10.66 -9.54 9.08
CA ALA A 71 11.22 -8.51 9.97
C ALA A 71 12.30 -7.68 9.25
N THR A 72 13.22 -8.33 8.54
CA THR A 72 14.24 -7.65 7.73
C THR A 72 13.60 -6.75 6.69
N THR A 73 12.60 -7.25 5.96
CA THR A 73 11.86 -6.45 4.97
C THR A 73 11.19 -5.24 5.62
N LEU A 74 10.59 -5.43 6.80
CA LEU A 74 9.94 -4.35 7.53
C LEU A 74 10.94 -3.27 7.98
N LEU A 75 12.08 -3.69 8.51
CA LEU A 75 13.16 -2.81 8.95
C LEU A 75 13.78 -2.05 7.77
N LEU A 76 14.12 -2.75 6.69
CA LEU A 76 14.68 -2.13 5.48
C LEU A 76 13.74 -1.09 4.89
N ASN A 77 12.45 -1.40 4.78
CA ASN A 77 11.45 -0.42 4.34
C ASN A 77 11.39 0.82 5.25
N GLY A 78 11.45 0.63 6.57
CA GLY A 78 11.49 1.73 7.54
C GLY A 78 12.76 2.59 7.39
N VAL A 79 13.91 1.95 7.20
CA VAL A 79 15.20 2.62 6.98
C VAL A 79 15.21 3.38 5.66
N PHE A 80 14.74 2.79 4.55
CA PHE A 80 14.65 3.48 3.27
C PHE A 80 13.78 4.73 3.39
N PHE A 81 12.63 4.62 4.04
CA PHE A 81 11.76 5.76 4.29
C PHE A 81 12.49 6.85 5.11
N TRP A 82 13.18 6.46 6.17
CA TRP A 82 13.98 7.39 6.97
C TRP A 82 15.08 8.09 6.16
N ILE A 83 15.83 7.37 5.32
CA ILE A 83 16.87 7.94 4.43
C ILE A 83 16.23 8.96 3.48
N THR A 84 15.10 8.63 2.87
CA THR A 84 14.41 9.54 1.94
C THR A 84 13.83 10.77 2.61
N LEU A 85 13.41 10.68 3.88
CA LEU A 85 12.82 11.80 4.61
C LEU A 85 13.86 12.67 5.33
N ARG A 86 15.04 12.11 5.64
CA ARG A 86 16.13 12.81 6.36
C ARG A 86 16.52 14.19 5.79
N PRO A 87 16.53 14.43 4.46
CA PRO A 87 16.81 15.74 3.89
C PRO A 87 15.74 16.80 4.23
N VAL A 88 14.49 16.37 4.44
CA VAL A 88 13.35 17.25 4.70
C VAL A 88 13.12 17.45 6.20
N LYS A 89 13.16 16.35 6.98
CA LYS A 89 12.95 16.35 8.42
C LYS A 89 13.85 15.31 9.10
N ARG A 90 14.46 15.70 10.21
CA ARG A 90 15.24 14.80 11.06
C ARG A 90 14.34 14.19 12.12
N VAL A 91 13.89 12.96 11.90
CA VAL A 91 13.14 12.16 12.86
C VAL A 91 14.03 11.00 13.34
N PRO A 92 13.95 10.56 14.61
CA PRO A 92 14.69 9.40 15.08
C PRO A 92 14.35 8.14 14.27
N LEU A 93 15.35 7.31 13.97
CA LEU A 93 15.16 6.08 13.18
C LEU A 93 14.16 5.13 13.84
N VAL A 94 14.24 4.97 15.16
CA VAL A 94 13.36 4.08 15.95
C VAL A 94 11.90 4.50 15.81
N ASP A 95 11.61 5.80 15.91
CA ASP A 95 10.27 6.34 15.71
C ASP A 95 9.74 6.03 14.31
N HIS A 96 10.58 6.20 13.29
CA HIS A 96 10.22 5.92 11.90
C HIS A 96 9.96 4.44 11.63
N VAL A 97 10.79 3.55 12.18
CA VAL A 97 10.60 2.10 12.07
C VAL A 97 9.32 1.67 12.77
N ALA A 98 9.03 2.21 13.96
CA ALA A 98 7.80 1.92 14.69
C ALA A 98 6.54 2.39 13.94
N ILE A 99 6.58 3.61 13.38
CA ILE A 99 5.48 4.13 12.54
C ILE A 99 5.32 3.27 11.29
N ASN A 100 6.42 2.85 10.65
CA ASN A 100 6.37 1.97 9.49
C ASN A 100 5.75 0.60 9.83
N ALA A 101 6.16 -0.01 10.94
CA ALA A 101 5.59 -1.25 11.46
C ALA A 101 4.08 -1.12 11.70
N LEU A 102 3.66 -0.05 12.38
CA LEU A 102 2.25 0.23 12.62
C LEU A 102 1.47 0.41 11.31
N CYS A 103 2.01 1.18 10.36
CA CYS A 103 1.35 1.43 9.08
C CYS A 103 1.26 0.16 8.22
N THR A 104 2.29 -0.70 8.23
CA THR A 104 2.27 -2.00 7.55
C THR A 104 1.23 -2.93 8.18
N PHE A 105 1.15 -2.97 9.51
CA PHE A 105 0.10 -3.74 10.20
C PHE A 105 -1.30 -3.24 9.84
N LEU A 106 -1.52 -1.92 9.89
CA LEU A 106 -2.79 -1.30 9.52
C LEU A 106 -3.10 -1.37 8.02
N ALA A 107 -2.14 -1.74 7.17
CA ALA A 107 -2.37 -1.97 5.75
C ALA A 107 -3.17 -3.25 5.48
N PHE A 108 -3.19 -4.19 6.43
CA PHE A 108 -4.05 -5.38 6.35
C PHE A 108 -5.54 -5.06 6.64
N LEU A 109 -5.84 -3.88 7.18
CA LEU A 109 -7.22 -3.45 7.42
C LEU A 109 -7.87 -2.88 6.16
N PRO A 110 -9.21 -3.00 6.02
CA PRO A 110 -9.93 -2.41 4.90
C PRO A 110 -9.79 -0.88 4.89
N PHE A 111 -10.09 -0.25 3.75
CA PHE A 111 -10.08 1.22 3.56
C PHE A 111 -8.70 1.90 3.59
N LYS A 112 -7.61 1.15 3.42
CA LYS A 112 -6.23 1.69 3.39
C LYS A 112 -5.89 2.50 4.66
N ILE A 113 -6.33 2.04 5.83
CA ILE A 113 -6.07 2.71 7.12
C ILE A 113 -4.58 2.93 7.34
N GLY A 114 -3.72 1.97 6.96
CA GLY A 114 -2.27 2.15 7.04
C GLY A 114 -1.76 3.39 6.29
N ALA A 115 -2.29 3.69 5.10
CA ALA A 115 -1.89 4.88 4.34
C ALA A 115 -2.38 6.17 4.99
N LEU A 116 -3.62 6.17 5.51
CA LEU A 116 -4.19 7.32 6.22
C LEU A 116 -3.43 7.61 7.51
N THR A 117 -3.12 6.58 8.29
CA THR A 117 -2.31 6.71 9.52
C THR A 117 -0.92 7.25 9.19
N ARG A 118 -0.28 6.76 8.12
CA ARG A 118 1.02 7.28 7.68
C ARG A 118 0.95 8.77 7.36
N VAL A 119 -0.08 9.21 6.62
CA VAL A 119 -0.28 10.64 6.32
C VAL A 119 -0.56 11.43 7.60
N ALA A 120 -1.44 10.94 8.47
CA ALA A 120 -1.83 11.62 9.69
C ALA A 120 -0.66 11.80 10.67
N ILE A 121 0.14 10.77 10.90
CA ILE A 121 1.29 10.84 11.81
C ILE A 121 2.37 11.76 11.21
N ASN A 122 2.78 11.55 9.96
CA ASN A 122 3.85 12.38 9.37
C ASN A 122 3.44 13.85 9.22
N ASN A 123 2.16 14.15 8.97
CA ASN A 123 1.69 15.52 8.88
C ASN A 123 1.49 16.17 10.26
N ARG A 124 0.84 15.48 11.22
CA ARG A 124 0.48 16.05 12.52
C ARG A 124 1.59 15.99 13.55
N ARG A 125 2.34 14.87 13.62
CA ARG A 125 3.45 14.67 14.57
C ARG A 125 4.76 15.24 14.03
N ASP A 126 5.09 14.92 12.78
CA ASP A 126 6.42 15.26 12.22
C ASP A 126 6.41 16.56 11.39
N GLY A 127 5.23 17.17 11.17
CA GLY A 127 5.08 18.45 10.49
C GLY A 127 5.48 18.42 9.01
N VAL A 128 5.40 17.25 8.37
CA VAL A 128 5.75 17.09 6.94
C VAL A 128 4.60 17.64 6.09
N PRO A 129 4.88 18.51 5.09
CA PRO A 129 3.86 19.02 4.18
C PRO A 129 3.15 17.90 3.41
N ILE A 130 1.82 18.00 3.26
CA ILE A 130 1.01 16.99 2.55
C ILE A 130 1.49 16.79 1.11
N LEU A 131 1.94 17.85 0.43
CA LEU A 131 2.50 17.76 -0.92
C LEU A 131 3.78 16.91 -0.96
N THR A 132 4.63 16.99 0.06
CA THR A 132 5.82 16.14 0.15
C THR A 132 5.45 14.67 0.37
N ILE A 133 4.45 14.41 1.23
CA ILE A 133 3.93 13.05 1.46
C ILE A 133 3.30 12.50 0.17
N GLY A 134 2.54 13.32 -0.56
CA GLY A 134 1.91 12.96 -1.83
C GLY A 134 2.94 12.70 -2.93
N ALA A 135 3.96 13.55 -3.06
CA ALA A 135 5.07 13.36 -3.99
C ALA A 135 5.80 12.05 -3.72
N TRP A 136 6.02 11.70 -2.45
CA TRP A 136 6.62 10.43 -2.07
C TRP A 136 5.78 9.21 -2.48
N TYR A 137 4.46 9.24 -2.24
CA TYR A 137 3.56 8.19 -2.75
C TYR A 137 3.60 8.09 -4.28
N GLY A 138 3.69 9.23 -4.98
CA GLY A 138 3.85 9.29 -6.42
C GLY A 138 5.15 8.64 -6.90
N CYS A 139 6.29 8.95 -6.27
CA CYS A 139 7.57 8.32 -6.58
C CYS A 139 7.55 6.81 -6.33
N MET A 140 6.99 6.36 -5.20
CA MET A 140 6.86 4.93 -4.91
C MET A 140 5.98 4.22 -5.94
N PHE A 141 4.88 4.85 -6.35
CA PHE A 141 4.03 4.34 -7.42
C PHE A 141 4.79 4.23 -8.75
N ALA A 142 5.57 5.27 -9.12
CA ALA A 142 6.38 5.25 -10.33
C ALA A 142 7.45 4.15 -10.29
N VAL A 143 8.16 3.97 -9.17
CA VAL A 143 9.14 2.90 -8.99
C VAL A 143 8.48 1.52 -9.06
N MET A 144 7.32 1.35 -8.43
CA MET A 144 6.55 0.10 -8.53
C MET A 144 6.14 -0.20 -9.97
N LEU A 145 5.67 0.80 -10.71
CA LEU A 145 5.34 0.63 -12.13
C LEU A 145 6.58 0.29 -12.96
N ALA A 146 7.69 1.00 -12.75
CA ALA A 146 8.94 0.74 -13.46
C ALA A 146 9.47 -0.67 -13.20
N ALA A 147 9.32 -1.19 -11.98
CA ALA A 147 9.72 -2.56 -11.65
C ALA A 147 8.74 -3.61 -12.17
N TYR A 148 7.44 -3.38 -12.06
CA TYR A 148 6.42 -4.40 -12.37
C TYR A 148 6.01 -4.43 -13.84
N LEU A 149 5.98 -3.30 -14.56
CA LEU A 149 5.54 -3.27 -15.96
C LEU A 149 6.45 -4.12 -16.87
N PRO A 150 7.79 -4.07 -16.78
CA PRO A 150 8.65 -4.92 -17.59
C PRO A 150 8.43 -6.40 -17.28
N ALA A 151 8.31 -6.76 -16.00
CA ALA A 151 8.08 -8.14 -15.59
C ALA A 151 6.71 -8.67 -16.04
N MET A 152 5.66 -7.84 -15.94
CA MET A 152 4.33 -8.18 -16.44
C MET A 152 4.32 -8.31 -17.96
N GLY A 153 4.92 -7.35 -18.68
CA GLY A 153 5.02 -7.38 -20.13
C GLY A 153 5.81 -8.58 -20.65
N ALA A 154 6.95 -8.88 -20.01
CA ALA A 154 7.77 -10.05 -20.34
C ALA A 154 7.00 -11.36 -20.09
N SER A 155 6.24 -11.44 -18.99
CA SER A 155 5.44 -12.63 -18.66
C SER A 155 4.27 -12.82 -19.63
N MET A 156 3.60 -11.74 -20.04
CA MET A 156 2.53 -11.79 -21.03
C MET A 156 3.03 -12.14 -22.44
N TRP A 157 4.22 -11.66 -22.81
CA TRP A 157 4.81 -11.94 -24.11
C TRP A 157 5.38 -13.37 -24.23
N ARG A 158 6.05 -13.85 -23.18
CA ARG A 158 6.84 -15.09 -23.24
C ARG A 158 6.05 -16.34 -22.90
N GLY A 159 5.03 -16.24 -22.04
CA GLY A 159 4.29 -17.41 -21.56
C GLY A 159 5.12 -18.41 -20.74
N GLY A 160 6.37 -18.05 -20.38
CA GLY A 160 7.35 -18.90 -19.68
C GLY A 160 8.51 -18.09 -19.10
N VAL A 161 9.26 -18.71 -18.20
CA VAL A 161 10.42 -18.10 -17.51
C VAL A 161 11.71 -18.73 -18.04
N ASP A 162 12.36 -18.04 -18.97
CA ASP A 162 13.59 -18.48 -19.62
C ASP A 162 14.54 -17.28 -19.86
N GLY A 163 15.78 -17.47 -20.31
CA GLY A 163 16.85 -16.45 -20.21
C GLY A 163 16.50 -15.04 -20.74
N LEU A 164 15.76 -14.95 -21.85
CA LEU A 164 15.29 -13.67 -22.41
C LEU A 164 14.26 -12.95 -21.51
N TRP A 165 13.52 -13.70 -20.68
CA TRP A 165 12.58 -13.15 -19.69
C TRP A 165 13.36 -12.41 -18.61
N TRP A 166 14.46 -12.98 -18.12
CA TRP A 166 15.35 -12.29 -17.17
C TRP A 166 15.95 -11.02 -17.77
N VAL A 167 16.39 -11.08 -19.01
CA VAL A 167 16.92 -9.90 -19.72
C VAL A 167 15.84 -8.82 -19.89
N ALA A 168 14.61 -9.20 -20.23
CA ALA A 168 13.50 -8.24 -20.36
C ALA A 168 13.06 -7.65 -19.01
N CYS A 169 13.05 -8.45 -17.94
CA CYS A 169 12.76 -7.98 -16.58
C CYS A 169 13.84 -7.04 -16.05
N LEU A 170 15.12 -7.34 -16.28
CA LEU A 170 16.25 -6.55 -15.79
C LEU A 170 16.55 -5.34 -16.66
N GLY A 171 16.37 -5.43 -17.98
CA GLY A 171 16.62 -4.34 -18.92
C GLY A 171 15.50 -3.30 -18.98
N GLY A 172 14.37 -3.56 -18.33
CA GLY A 172 13.27 -2.59 -18.19
C GLY A 172 13.36 -1.70 -16.95
N VAL A 173 14.36 -1.91 -16.09
CA VAL A 173 14.74 -1.03 -14.95
C VAL A 173 15.88 -0.13 -15.37
#